data_AF-A0AAW6BIN5-F1
#
_entry.id   AF-A0AAW6BIN5-F1
#
_cell.length_a   1.000
_cell.length_b   1.000
_cell.length_c   1.000
_cell.angle_alpha   90.00
_cell.angle_beta   90.00
_cell.angle_gamma   90.00
#
_symmetry.space_group_name_H-M   'P 1'
#
loop_
_entity.id
_entity.type
_entity.pdbx_description
1 polymer ?
#
loop_
_entity_poly.entity_id
_entity_poly.type
_entity_poly.pdbx_seq_one_letter_code
_entity_poly.pdbx_strand_id
1 'polypeptide(L)' 'MKIYGYESEDSDLVSLNEITFQASVDELKELVLFINNSISLIELNGDKFGHEHLSDFIKSKKNKKPDVIITSMKKQ' A
#
# COMPACT_ATOMS: atom_id res chain seq x y z
N MET A 1 -7.25 -11.60 -2.82
CA MET A 1 -6.86 -10.19 -2.64
C MET A 1 -7.81 -9.34 -3.47
N LYS A 2 -8.20 -8.16 -2.98
CA LYS A 2 -8.90 -7.16 -3.80
C LYS A 2 -7.92 -6.03 -4.05
N ILE A 3 -7.88 -5.52 -5.27
CA ILE A 3 -7.02 -4.41 -5.65
C ILE A 3 -7.89 -3.27 -6.14
N TYR A 4 -7.47 -2.07 -5.77
CA TYR A 4 -8.21 -0.86 -6.04
C TYR A 4 -7.23 0.24 -6.44
N GLY A 5 -7.72 1.25 -7.15
CA GLY A 5 -6.93 2.40 -7.52
C GLY A 5 -7.78 3.66 -7.58
N TYR A 6 -7.09 4.80 -7.67
CA TYR A 6 -7.68 6.10 -7.93
C TYR A 6 -7.16 6.59 -9.28
N GLU A 7 -8.03 7.14 -10.11
CA GLU A 7 -7.62 7.79 -11.37
C GLU A 7 -6.91 9.12 -11.10
N SER A 8 -7.32 9.84 -10.06
CA SER A 8 -6.71 11.08 -9.57
C SER A 8 -6.94 11.25 -8.05
N GLU A 9 -6.31 12.24 -7.41
CA GLU A 9 -6.46 12.50 -5.96
C GLU A 9 -7.92 12.74 -5.54
N ASP A 10 -8.76 13.26 -6.45
CA ASP A 10 -10.17 13.57 -6.20
C ASP A 10 -11.15 12.53 -6.77
N SER A 11 -10.65 11.45 -7.37
CA SER A 11 -11.49 10.40 -7.98
C SER A 11 -12.04 9.43 -6.94
N ASP A 12 -13.16 8.78 -7.28
CA ASP A 12 -13.66 7.64 -6.51
C ASP A 12 -12.71 6.44 -6.62
N LEU A 13 -12.70 5.61 -5.58
CA LEU A 13 -11.95 4.35 -5.56
C LEU A 13 -12.58 3.35 -6.55
N VAL A 14 -11.79 2.85 -7.51
CA VAL A 14 -12.24 1.86 -8.49
C VAL A 14 -11.63 0.49 -8.25
N SER A 15 -12.36 -0.58 -8.57
CA SER A 15 -11.83 -1.96 -8.54
C SER A 15 -10.99 -2.23 -9.77
N LEU A 16 -9.84 -2.88 -9.58
CA LEU A 16 -8.92 -3.24 -10.66
C LEU A 16 -8.84 -4.76 -10.84
N ASN A 17 -8.40 -5.21 -12.01
CA ASN A 17 -8.09 -6.62 -12.29
C ASN A 17 -6.59 -6.93 -12.19
N GLU A 18 -5.73 -5.93 -12.39
CA GLU A 18 -4.27 -6.06 -12.27
C GLU A 18 -3.63 -4.77 -11.76
N ILE A 19 -2.41 -4.90 -11.21
CA ILE A 19 -1.51 -3.79 -10.90
C ILE A 19 -0.21 -4.04 -11.65
N THR A 20 0.27 -3.07 -12.42
CA THR A 20 1.58 -3.10 -13.07
C THR A 20 2.52 -2.15 -12.36
N PHE A 21 3.71 -2.64 -11.98
CA PHE A 21 4.78 -1.82 -11.41
C PHE A 21 5.89 -1.60 -12.44
N GLN A 22 6.12 -0.35 -12.82
CA GLN A 22 7.35 0.07 -13.49
C GLN A 22 8.27 0.72 -12.46
N ALA A 23 9.28 -0.01 -12.01
CA ALA A 23 10.13 0.40 -10.90
C ALA A 23 11.56 -0.13 -11.06
N SER A 24 12.51 0.56 -10.42
CA SER A 24 13.88 0.07 -10.26
C SER A 24 13.98 -1.07 -9.24
N VAL A 25 15.11 -1.78 -9.24
CA VAL A 25 15.37 -2.85 -8.26
C VAL A 25 15.30 -2.34 -6.82
N ASP A 26 15.80 -1.12 -6.55
CA ASP A 26 15.81 -0.59 -5.20
C ASP A 26 14.40 -0.15 -4.75
N GLU A 27 13.58 0.38 -5.66
CA GLU A 27 12.17 0.64 -5.38
C GLU A 27 11.38 -0.64 -5.12
N LEU A 28 11.68 -1.73 -5.83
CA LEU A 28 11.08 -3.04 -5.54
C LEU A 28 11.52 -3.58 -4.18
N LYS A 29 12.77 -3.37 -3.76
CA LYS A 29 13.21 -3.73 -2.40
C LYS A 29 12.49 -2.89 -1.33
N GLU A 30 12.32 -1.59 -1.55
CA GLU A 30 11.54 -0.71 -0.67
C GLU A 30 10.09 -1.22 -0.54
N LEU A 31 9.46 -1.59 -1.66
CA LEU A 31 8.11 -2.16 -1.68
C LEU A 31 8.02 -3.46 -0.88
N VAL A 32 9.00 -4.36 -1.02
CA VAL A 32 9.05 -5.62 -0.25
C VAL A 32 9.19 -5.35 1.25
N LEU A 33 10.04 -4.40 1.65
CA LEU A 33 10.19 -4.02 3.05
C LEU A 33 8.88 -3.44 3.63
N PHE A 34 8.20 -2.59 2.86
CA PHE A 34 6.90 -2.05 3.22
C PHE A 34 5.83 -3.14 3.38
N ILE A 35 5.77 -4.11 2.46
CA ILE A 35 4.84 -5.24 2.55
C ILE A 35 5.11 -6.05 3.83
N ASN A 36 6.36 -6.37 4.13
CA ASN A 36 6.73 -7.12 5.34
C ASN A 36 6.38 -6.36 6.63
N ASN A 37 6.62 -5.04 6.66
CA ASN A 37 6.20 -4.20 7.78
C ASN A 37 4.68 -4.22 7.95
N SER A 38 3.94 -4.08 6.87
CA SER A 38 2.47 -4.10 6.88
C SER A 38 1.93 -5.45 7.37
N ILE A 39 2.53 -6.57 6.95
CA ILE A 39 2.18 -7.91 7.46
C ILE A 39 2.35 -7.94 8.98
N SER A 40 3.49 -7.46 9.49
CA SER A 40 3.78 -7.44 10.92
C SER A 40 2.77 -6.59 11.71
N LEU A 41 2.37 -5.44 11.16
CA LEU A 41 1.34 -4.57 11.75
C LEU A 41 -0.04 -5.23 11.75
N ILE A 42 -0.41 -5.94 10.68
CA ILE A 42 -1.68 -6.68 10.60
C ILE A 42 -1.70 -7.81 11.63
N GLU A 43 -0.62 -8.58 11.75
CA GLU A 43 -0.51 -9.66 12.74
C GLU A 43 -0.59 -9.13 14.17
N LEU A 44 0.06 -7.99 14.44
CA LEU A 44 0.05 -7.36 15.76
C LEU A 44 -1.31 -6.78 16.15
N ASN A 45 -2.00 -6.13 15.21
CA ASN A 45 -3.21 -5.35 15.51
C ASN A 45 -4.52 -6.06 15.15
N GLY A 46 -4.48 -7.13 14.34
CA GLY A 46 -5.65 -7.87 13.88
C GLY A 46 -6.70 -6.96 13.24
N ASP A 47 -7.95 -7.07 13.70
CA ASP A 47 -9.09 -6.29 13.19
C ASP A 47 -9.00 -4.78 13.46
N LYS A 48 -8.06 -4.35 14.32
CA LYS A 48 -7.81 -2.92 14.59
C LYS A 48 -6.86 -2.29 13.58
N PHE A 49 -6.24 -3.08 12.70
CA PHE A 49 -5.44 -2.52 11.61
C PHE A 49 -6.34 -1.74 10.65
N GLY A 50 -6.04 -0.46 10.45
CA GLY A 50 -6.73 0.39 9.49
C GLY A 50 -6.14 0.22 8.10
N HIS A 51 -5.05 0.93 7.86
CA HIS A 51 -4.28 0.90 6.62
C HIS A 51 -2.88 1.45 6.89
N GLU A 52 -1.94 1.14 6.01
CA GLU A 52 -0.60 1.75 5.99
C GLU A 52 -0.31 2.26 4.58
N HIS A 53 0.26 3.45 4.47
CA HIS A 53 0.77 4.00 3.22
C HIS A 53 2.27 3.73 3.07
N LEU A 54 2.72 3.45 1.84
CA LEU A 54 4.14 3.35 1.53
C LEU A 54 4.86 4.65 1.89
N SER A 55 4.22 5.79 1.62
CA SER A 55 4.74 7.12 1.94
C SER A 55 5.02 7.33 3.44
N ASP A 56 4.19 6.78 4.32
CA ASP A 56 4.38 6.81 5.78
C ASP A 56 5.58 5.96 6.20
N PHE A 57 5.72 4.76 5.63
CA PHE A 57 6.81 3.83 5.91
C PHE A 57 8.18 4.40 5.54
N ILE A 58 8.32 4.95 4.33
CA ILE A 58 9.59 5.51 3.84
C ILE A 58 9.91 6.88 4.44
N LYS A 59 8.99 7.49 5.21
CA LYS A 59 9.09 8.83 5.83
C LYS A 59 9.55 9.91 4.84
N SER A 60 9.30 9.71 3.55
CA SER A 60 9.81 10.58 2.49
C SER A 60 8.76 11.63 2.14
N LYS A 61 8.94 12.84 2.66
CA LYS A 61 8.13 14.01 2.24
C LYS A 61 8.61 14.65 0.94
N LYS A 62 9.70 14.15 0.35
CA LYS A 62 10.47 14.91 -0.65
C LYS A 62 10.18 14.59 -2.11
N ASN A 63 9.51 13.48 -2.43
CA ASN A 63 9.17 13.14 -3.82
C ASN A 63 7.78 12.53 -3.90
N LYS A 64 6.93 13.05 -4.80
CA LYS A 64 5.64 12.48 -5.17
C LYS A 64 5.85 11.16 -5.92
N LYS A 65 6.28 10.10 -5.23
CA LYS A 65 6.20 8.74 -5.76
C LYS A 65 4.72 8.31 -5.74
N PRO A 66 4.28 7.43 -6.66
CA PRO A 66 2.99 6.76 -6.52
C PRO A 66 2.92 6.09 -5.15
N ASP A 67 1.80 6.27 -4.44
CA ASP A 67 1.60 5.65 -3.14
C ASP A 67 1.04 4.25 -3.30
N VAL A 68 1.38 3.36 -2.36
CA VAL A 68 0.82 2.01 -2.27
C VAL A 68 0.20 1.88 -0.89
N ILE A 69 -1.09 1.53 -0.84
CA ILE A 69 -1.86 1.45 0.39
C ILE A 69 -2.19 -0.02 0.66
N ILE A 70 -1.87 -0.51 1.85
CA ILE A 70 -2.23 -1.86 2.30
C ILE A 70 -3.31 -1.78 3.37
N THR A 71 -4.41 -2.51 3.16
CA THR A 71 -5.53 -2.67 4.10
C THR A 71 -5.73 -4.14 4.42
N SER A 72 -6.14 -4.49 5.65
CA SER A 72 -6.50 -5.88 5.98
C SER A 72 -7.94 -6.20 5.53
N MET A 73 -8.20 -7.47 5.20
CA MET A 73 -9.58 -7.93 5.08
C MET A 73 -10.13 -8.13 6.49
N LYS A 74 -11.15 -7.36 6.87
CA LYS A 74 -11.88 -7.62 8.12
C LYS A 74 -12.49 -9.02 8.05
N LYS A 75 -12.29 -9.83 9.09
CA LYS A 75 -13.09 -11.05 9.26
C LYS A 75 -14.54 -10.60 9.48
N GLN A 76 -15.45 -11.07 8.61
CA GLN A 76 -16.89 -10.87 8.80
C GLN A 76 -17.37 -11.69 10.00
#